data_AF-A0A5A7ZS35-F1
#
_entry.id   AF-A0A5A7ZS35-F1
#
_cell.length_a   1.000
_cell.length_b   1.000
_cell.length_c   1.000
_cell.angle_alpha   90.00
_cell.angle_beta   90.00
_cell.angle_gamma   90.00
#
_symmetry.space_group_name_H-M   'P 1'
#
loop_
_entity.id
_entity.type
_entity.pdbx_description
1 polymer ?
#
loop_
_entity_poly.entity_id
_entity_poly.type
_entity_poly.pdbx_seq_one_letter_code
_entity_poly.pdbx_strand_id
1 'polypeptide(L)'
;MTQPPNSPFGGPNPVDGPAPQDPGYPPPSMPSPTPPAPFAPPPPGPQWGGPLQAGYSPPPPTVRSRKALLVTVGATLAVLLVVGIVVAIVSFSGGGSDRSAGGGASTAGDAVKGYLEALSQGDANAALAFGSDQPASKDFLTDEILKQQIAKWPITNIRILSANETAGFGQVHVAVNFGDQTSDQTLMVKKGDDGWKLAAGAVKLNLRGSMPTTDPVTGKPVPPPPITLFGKPASNMSTVYVFPGWLDLGSASEYLTVSAARPVLLDGLVIQGAAMPTGVQFQLSEAGSEAAEQAVAAAVTACAQSTALSPPGCPNHMPNPTLVDGTARWEPPADLGDIQYTFTAFDMTVRTTAMTQWTLTATDTSGQTVQGKPMVALMGQIDMAQDPLTVKWYGR
;
A
#
# COMPACT_ATOMS: atom_id res chain seq x y z
N MET A 1 36.19 25.51 38.90
CA MET A 1 34.88 25.15 38.33
C MET A 1 35.11 24.73 36.89
N THR A 2 34.89 23.44 36.64
CA THR A 2 34.61 22.73 35.37
C THR A 2 35.11 23.31 34.04
N GLN A 3 36.10 22.61 33.47
CA GLN A 3 36.45 22.60 32.04
C GLN A 3 35.76 21.37 31.38
N PRO A 4 35.31 21.46 30.11
CA PRO A 4 34.73 20.32 29.37
C PRO A 4 35.82 19.38 28.80
N PRO A 5 35.51 18.10 28.53
CA PRO A 5 36.49 17.14 28.02
C PRO A 5 36.62 17.18 26.49
N ASN A 6 37.88 17.26 26.03
CA ASN A 6 38.31 16.91 24.69
C ASN A 6 38.60 15.40 24.60
N SER A 7 38.17 14.78 23.51
CA SER A 7 38.63 13.46 23.06
C SER A 7 40.12 13.46 22.70
N PRO A 8 40.80 12.31 22.81
CA PRO A 8 41.88 12.01 21.88
C PRO A 8 41.80 10.57 21.33
N PHE A 9 41.91 10.48 20.00
CA PHE A 9 42.22 9.25 19.29
C PHE A 9 43.68 8.80 19.53
N GLY A 10 43.92 7.48 19.52
CA GLY A 10 45.09 6.91 18.85
C GLY A 10 45.99 5.98 19.67
N GLY A 11 46.01 4.69 19.31
CA GLY A 11 47.09 3.75 19.67
C GLY A 11 46.82 2.32 19.17
N PRO A 12 47.79 1.63 18.54
CA PRO A 12 47.60 0.34 17.85
C PRO A 12 47.56 -0.86 18.81
N ASN A 13 46.73 -1.86 18.50
CA ASN A 13 46.65 -3.11 19.26
C ASN A 13 47.89 -4.00 19.02
N PRO A 14 48.52 -4.57 20.07
CA PRO A 14 49.52 -5.61 19.93
C PRO A 14 48.92 -6.92 19.44
N VAL A 15 49.58 -7.50 18.44
CA VAL A 15 49.50 -8.91 18.06
C VAL A 15 50.15 -9.73 19.19
N ASP A 16 49.59 -10.90 19.50
CA ASP A 16 50.07 -11.91 20.47
C ASP A 16 49.53 -11.80 21.91
N GLY A 17 48.35 -12.42 22.12
CA GLY A 17 47.85 -12.83 23.43
C GLY A 17 46.82 -13.97 23.29
N PRO A 18 46.85 -15.02 24.13
CA PRO A 18 45.97 -16.18 23.98
C PRO A 18 44.50 -15.84 24.29
N ALA A 19 43.60 -16.33 23.43
CA ALA A 19 42.16 -16.11 23.53
C ALA A 19 41.55 -16.78 24.80
N PRO A 20 40.64 -16.11 25.53
CA PRO A 20 39.89 -16.73 26.63
C PRO A 20 38.95 -17.83 26.14
N GLN A 21 38.93 -18.97 26.84
CA GLN A 21 38.03 -20.10 26.59
C GLN A 21 36.61 -19.78 27.12
N ASP A 22 35.62 -19.87 26.23
CA ASP A 22 34.20 -19.67 26.54
C ASP A 22 33.54 -21.03 26.95
N PRO A 23 32.67 -21.10 27.98
CA PRO A 23 32.03 -22.34 28.41
C PRO A 23 30.95 -22.81 27.43
N GLY A 24 30.94 -24.11 27.14
CA GLY A 24 30.21 -24.73 26.03
C GLY A 24 28.69 -24.57 26.02
N TYR A 25 28.18 -24.20 24.84
CA TYR A 25 26.80 -24.43 24.42
C TYR A 25 26.68 -25.81 23.72
N PRO A 26 25.63 -26.61 23.99
CA PRO A 26 25.39 -27.85 23.27
C PRO A 26 24.95 -27.56 21.81
N PRO A 27 25.34 -28.41 20.84
CA PRO A 27 25.05 -28.18 19.43
C PRO A 27 23.55 -28.35 19.10
N PRO A 28 23.02 -27.60 18.12
CA PRO A 28 21.64 -27.76 17.66
C PRO A 28 21.47 -29.08 16.91
N SER A 29 20.42 -29.83 17.25
CA SER A 29 20.01 -31.05 16.57
C SER A 29 19.46 -30.75 15.17
N MET A 30 20.03 -31.38 14.14
CA MET A 30 19.51 -31.34 12.78
C MET A 30 18.24 -32.19 12.65
N PRO A 31 17.18 -31.71 11.98
CA PRO A 31 16.00 -32.52 11.70
C PRO A 31 16.33 -33.59 10.63
N SER A 32 15.89 -34.82 10.91
CA SER A 32 16.04 -35.97 10.00
C SER A 32 15.13 -35.85 8.77
N PRO A 33 15.53 -36.36 7.59
CA PRO A 33 14.70 -36.31 6.39
C PRO A 33 13.56 -37.34 6.48
N THR A 34 12.32 -36.90 6.35
CA THR A 34 11.15 -37.76 6.18
C THR A 34 11.09 -38.36 4.76
N PRO A 35 10.79 -39.65 4.59
CA PRO A 35 10.67 -40.28 3.27
C PRO A 35 9.42 -39.77 2.51
N PRO A 36 9.46 -39.70 1.16
CA PRO A 36 8.33 -39.24 0.36
C PRO A 36 7.16 -40.24 0.38
N ALA A 37 5.96 -39.72 0.56
CA ALA A 37 4.71 -40.48 0.47
C ALA A 37 4.40 -40.86 -1.00
N PRO A 38 3.82 -42.05 -1.26
CA PRO A 38 3.50 -42.50 -2.60
C PRO A 38 2.32 -41.71 -3.20
N PHE A 39 2.45 -41.35 -4.47
CA PHE A 39 1.42 -40.70 -5.29
C PHE A 39 0.16 -41.57 -5.40
N ALA A 40 -0.99 -41.00 -5.04
CA ALA A 40 -2.31 -41.56 -5.34
C ALA A 40 -2.76 -41.11 -6.75
N PRO A 41 -3.38 -41.98 -7.56
CA PRO A 41 -3.87 -41.62 -8.88
C PRO A 41 -5.11 -40.71 -8.82
N PRO A 42 -5.32 -39.83 -9.82
CA PRO A 42 -6.46 -38.92 -9.86
C PRO A 42 -7.79 -39.66 -10.12
N PRO A 43 -8.92 -39.15 -9.63
CA PRO A 43 -10.24 -39.74 -9.85
C PRO A 43 -10.68 -39.61 -11.32
N PRO A 44 -11.50 -40.56 -11.83
CA PRO A 44 -11.96 -40.54 -13.22
C PRO A 44 -12.96 -39.40 -13.47
N GLY A 45 -12.74 -38.67 -14.57
CA GLY A 45 -13.62 -37.60 -15.04
C GLY A 45 -14.98 -38.11 -15.55
N PRO A 46 -16.02 -37.26 -15.54
CA PRO A 46 -17.35 -37.65 -15.95
C PRO A 46 -17.45 -37.87 -17.46
N GLN A 47 -18.00 -39.04 -17.80
CA GLN A 47 -18.38 -39.52 -19.12
C GLN A 47 -19.47 -38.65 -19.77
N TRP A 48 -19.22 -38.22 -21.01
CA TRP A 48 -20.18 -37.54 -21.87
C TRP A 48 -21.16 -38.55 -22.49
N GLY A 49 -22.44 -38.44 -22.13
CA GLY A 49 -23.56 -39.13 -22.79
C GLY A 49 -24.28 -38.20 -23.76
N GLY A 50 -24.48 -38.68 -25.00
CA GLY A 50 -25.20 -38.00 -26.07
C GLY A 50 -26.72 -37.90 -25.88
N PRO A 51 -27.44 -37.25 -26.81
CA PRO A 51 -28.66 -36.51 -26.51
C PRO A 51 -29.92 -37.38 -26.56
N LEU A 52 -30.84 -37.13 -25.63
CA LEU A 52 -32.25 -37.50 -25.77
C LEU A 52 -33.12 -36.24 -25.82
N GLN A 53 -33.94 -36.25 -26.85
CA GLN A 53 -34.82 -35.21 -27.37
C GLN A 53 -36.07 -35.07 -26.48
N ALA A 54 -36.37 -33.87 -25.99
CA ALA A 54 -37.64 -33.59 -25.32
C ALA A 54 -38.12 -32.14 -25.56
N GLY A 55 -39.21 -32.03 -26.33
CA GLY A 55 -40.34 -31.11 -26.17
C GLY A 55 -40.06 -29.62 -25.93
N TYR A 56 -40.15 -28.83 -26.99
CA TYR A 56 -40.37 -27.39 -26.93
C TYR A 56 -41.75 -27.10 -26.31
N SER A 57 -41.80 -26.33 -25.22
CA SER A 57 -43.01 -25.67 -24.72
C SER A 57 -42.74 -24.18 -24.59
N PRO A 58 -43.59 -23.29 -25.14
CA PRO A 58 -43.38 -21.85 -25.08
C PRO A 58 -43.62 -21.30 -23.66
N PRO A 59 -42.91 -20.23 -23.26
CA PRO A 59 -43.08 -19.64 -21.93
C PRO A 59 -44.43 -18.91 -21.81
N PRO A 60 -45.06 -18.91 -20.61
CA PRO A 60 -46.29 -18.19 -20.40
C PRO A 60 -46.08 -16.66 -20.40
N PRO A 61 -47.10 -15.87 -20.79
CA PRO A 61 -47.00 -14.42 -20.88
C PRO A 61 -46.84 -13.77 -19.50
N THR A 62 -45.92 -12.80 -19.42
CA THR A 62 -45.68 -11.99 -18.23
C THR A 62 -46.85 -11.03 -17.98
N VAL A 63 -47.66 -11.35 -16.99
CA VAL A 63 -48.69 -10.43 -16.48
C VAL A 63 -48.00 -9.32 -15.68
N ARG A 64 -47.95 -8.12 -16.26
CA ARG A 64 -47.60 -6.87 -15.57
C ARG A 64 -48.64 -6.58 -14.49
N SER A 65 -48.32 -6.86 -13.23
CA SER A 65 -49.14 -6.41 -12.10
C SER A 65 -48.72 -5.01 -11.66
N ARG A 66 -49.64 -4.04 -11.78
CA ARG A 66 -49.55 -2.69 -11.20
C ARG A 66 -49.72 -2.73 -9.67
N LYS A 67 -48.78 -3.34 -8.96
CA LYS A 67 -48.72 -3.34 -7.47
C LYS A 67 -47.33 -3.00 -6.93
N ALA A 68 -46.55 -2.22 -7.68
CA ALA A 68 -45.25 -1.67 -7.27
C ALA A 68 -45.38 -0.35 -6.47
N LEU A 69 -46.43 -0.21 -5.65
CA LEU A 69 -46.65 1.01 -4.85
C LEU A 69 -46.94 0.72 -3.36
N LEU A 70 -46.84 -0.54 -2.92
CA LEU A 70 -47.04 -0.92 -1.51
C LEU A 70 -45.81 -1.55 -0.84
N VAL A 71 -44.68 -1.70 -1.56
CA VAL A 71 -43.41 -2.20 -0.97
C VAL A 71 -42.48 -1.06 -0.57
N THR A 72 -42.69 0.16 -1.09
CA THR A 72 -41.95 1.36 -0.67
C THR A 72 -42.43 1.96 0.66
N VAL A 73 -43.62 1.58 1.14
CA VAL A 73 -44.13 1.95 2.48
C VAL A 73 -43.73 0.91 3.53
N GLY A 74 -43.54 -0.35 3.15
CA GLY A 74 -43.14 -1.42 4.08
C GLY A 74 -41.68 -1.33 4.55
N ALA A 75 -40.77 -0.92 3.66
CA ALA A 75 -39.35 -0.75 4.01
C ALA A 75 -39.09 0.47 4.90
N THR A 76 -39.84 1.56 4.71
CA THR A 76 -39.77 2.75 5.59
C THR A 76 -40.40 2.48 6.95
N LEU A 77 -41.49 1.70 7.02
CA LEU A 77 -42.06 1.29 8.31
C LEU A 77 -41.14 0.32 9.06
N ALA A 78 -40.45 -0.60 8.38
CA ALA A 78 -39.49 -1.49 9.02
C ALA A 78 -38.25 -0.73 9.55
N VAL A 79 -37.73 0.25 8.79
CA VAL A 79 -36.62 1.10 9.25
C VAL A 79 -37.05 2.03 10.39
N LEU A 80 -38.24 2.64 10.34
CA LEU A 80 -38.76 3.45 11.44
C LEU A 80 -39.10 2.61 12.67
N LEU A 81 -39.51 1.36 12.50
CA LEU A 81 -39.80 0.43 13.58
C LEU A 81 -38.51 -0.11 14.20
N VAL A 82 -37.43 -0.29 13.43
CA VAL A 82 -36.10 -0.64 13.95
C VAL A 82 -35.42 0.57 14.63
N VAL A 83 -35.50 1.78 14.05
CA VAL A 83 -35.08 3.02 14.72
C VAL A 83 -35.89 3.24 15.99
N GLY A 84 -37.20 2.97 15.95
CA GLY A 84 -38.08 3.00 17.12
C GLY A 84 -37.71 1.94 18.17
N ILE A 85 -37.32 0.73 17.77
CA ILE A 85 -36.87 -0.33 18.68
C ILE A 85 -35.49 0.00 19.28
N VAL A 86 -34.56 0.57 18.52
CA VAL A 86 -33.26 1.02 19.04
C VAL A 86 -33.45 2.18 20.02
N VAL A 87 -34.31 3.16 19.70
CA VAL A 87 -34.67 4.25 20.62
C VAL A 87 -35.45 3.72 21.85
N ALA A 88 -36.27 2.68 21.69
CA ALA A 88 -37.04 2.08 22.79
C ALA A 88 -36.20 1.18 23.70
N ILE A 89 -35.22 0.44 23.17
CA ILE A 89 -34.28 -0.36 23.97
C ILE A 89 -33.38 0.56 24.80
N VAL A 90 -33.04 1.75 24.29
CA VAL A 90 -32.35 2.79 25.06
C VAL A 90 -33.28 3.48 26.09
N SER A 91 -34.61 3.39 25.94
CA SER A 91 -35.60 4.08 26.80
C SER A 91 -36.35 3.20 27.79
N PHE A 92 -36.32 1.87 27.67
CA PHE A 92 -37.13 0.95 28.50
C PHE A 92 -36.30 -0.16 29.15
N SER A 93 -35.38 0.22 30.02
CA SER A 93 -35.00 -0.63 31.15
C SER A 93 -34.80 0.22 32.42
N GLY A 94 -35.93 0.63 33.02
CA GLY A 94 -36.04 0.75 34.47
C GLY A 94 -35.64 2.07 35.15
N GLY A 95 -36.55 3.05 35.10
CA GLY A 95 -37.02 3.76 36.31
C GLY A 95 -36.21 4.95 36.84
N GLY A 96 -36.62 6.17 36.47
CA GLY A 96 -36.26 7.40 37.17
C GLY A 96 -36.19 8.61 36.25
N SER A 97 -37.04 9.59 36.51
CA SER A 97 -37.14 10.88 35.83
C SER A 97 -35.80 11.58 35.61
N ASP A 98 -35.41 11.79 34.35
CA ASP A 98 -35.21 13.13 33.76
C ASP A 98 -34.78 12.99 32.29
N ARG A 99 -35.64 13.50 31.40
CA ARG A 99 -35.43 13.48 29.96
C ARG A 99 -34.50 14.63 29.57
N SER A 100 -33.25 14.30 29.27
CA SER A 100 -32.41 15.05 28.34
C SER A 100 -32.07 14.17 27.15
N ALA A 101 -32.42 14.63 25.96
CA ALA A 101 -32.20 13.97 24.68
C ALA A 101 -30.71 14.03 24.24
N GLY A 102 -29.83 13.36 25.00
CA GLY A 102 -28.38 13.40 24.77
C GLY A 102 -27.58 12.29 25.47
N GLY A 103 -28.15 11.09 25.63
CA GLY A 103 -27.46 9.99 26.31
C GLY A 103 -26.64 9.14 25.34
N GLY A 104 -25.31 9.22 25.39
CA GLY A 104 -24.45 8.24 24.73
C GLY A 104 -24.46 6.89 25.46
N ALA A 105 -23.56 5.98 25.05
CA ALA A 105 -23.65 4.58 25.45
C ALA A 105 -23.63 4.35 26.97
N SER A 106 -24.52 3.47 27.44
CA SER A 106 -24.69 3.11 28.85
C SER A 106 -23.56 2.26 29.43
N THR A 107 -22.95 1.42 28.59
CA THR A 107 -21.82 0.55 28.95
C THR A 107 -20.67 0.70 27.97
N ALA A 108 -19.48 0.28 28.39
CA ALA A 108 -18.29 0.21 27.54
C ALA A 108 -18.52 -0.67 26.30
N GLY A 109 -19.17 -1.83 26.49
CA GLY A 109 -19.50 -2.76 25.41
C GLY A 109 -20.48 -2.16 24.40
N ASP A 110 -21.50 -1.43 24.87
CA ASP A 110 -22.47 -0.77 24.00
C ASP A 110 -21.83 0.32 23.14
N ALA A 111 -20.83 1.03 23.67
CA ALA A 111 -20.10 2.05 22.91
C ALA A 111 -19.37 1.45 21.71
N VAL A 112 -18.64 0.35 21.93
CA VAL A 112 -17.88 -0.34 20.86
C VAL A 112 -18.83 -1.01 19.88
N LYS A 113 -19.88 -1.67 20.37
CA LYS A 113 -20.87 -2.31 19.51
C LYS A 113 -21.59 -1.28 18.64
N GLY A 114 -22.08 -0.19 19.22
CA GLY A 114 -22.75 0.89 18.51
C GLY A 114 -21.86 1.56 17.47
N TYR A 115 -20.58 1.77 17.78
CA TYR A 115 -19.59 2.24 16.81
C TYR A 115 -19.49 1.32 15.58
N LEU A 116 -19.31 0.01 15.80
CA LEU A 116 -19.17 -0.97 14.71
C LEU A 116 -20.48 -1.14 13.92
N GLU A 117 -21.63 -1.07 14.57
CA GLU A 117 -22.93 -1.09 13.90
C GLU A 117 -23.14 0.15 13.03
N ALA A 118 -22.79 1.34 13.52
CA ALA A 118 -22.83 2.57 12.72
C ALA A 118 -21.91 2.47 11.48
N LEU A 119 -20.70 1.94 11.65
CA LEU A 119 -19.81 1.67 10.52
C LEU A 119 -20.44 0.70 9.51
N SER A 120 -21.03 -0.40 9.99
CA SER A 120 -21.66 -1.41 9.12
C SER A 120 -22.87 -0.89 8.34
N GLN A 121 -23.55 0.14 8.86
CA GLN A 121 -24.70 0.79 8.24
C GLN A 121 -24.30 1.90 7.26
N GLY A 122 -23.02 2.27 7.21
CA GLY A 122 -22.55 3.38 6.39
C GLY A 122 -22.90 4.76 6.95
N ASP A 123 -23.08 4.88 8.26
CA ASP A 123 -23.34 6.14 8.96
C ASP A 123 -22.06 6.65 9.63
N ALA A 124 -21.34 7.53 8.91
CA ALA A 124 -20.06 8.06 9.35
C ALA A 124 -20.23 8.99 10.56
N ASN A 125 -21.29 9.79 10.61
CA ASN A 125 -21.50 10.74 11.70
C ASN A 125 -21.86 10.02 13.00
N ALA A 126 -22.71 8.99 12.94
CA ALA A 126 -23.03 8.16 14.10
C ALA A 126 -21.77 7.43 14.60
N ALA A 127 -20.96 6.87 13.71
CA ALA A 127 -19.70 6.23 14.10
C ALA A 127 -18.75 7.22 14.80
N LEU A 128 -18.55 8.41 14.24
CA LEU A 128 -17.68 9.43 14.84
C LEU A 128 -18.19 9.96 16.19
N ALA A 129 -19.51 9.91 16.44
CA ALA A 129 -20.10 10.33 17.72
C ALA A 129 -19.71 9.40 18.88
N PHE A 130 -19.34 8.15 18.59
CA PHE A 130 -18.78 7.23 19.59
C PHE A 130 -17.30 7.50 19.91
N GLY A 131 -16.61 8.38 19.18
CA GLY A 131 -15.24 8.80 19.48
C GLY A 131 -15.20 10.04 20.37
N SER A 132 -14.37 10.03 21.42
CA SER A 132 -14.12 11.23 22.23
C SER A 132 -13.24 12.23 21.50
N ASP A 133 -12.16 11.75 20.86
CA ASP A 133 -11.26 12.59 20.09
C ASP A 133 -11.80 12.75 18.67
N GLN A 134 -11.99 14.00 18.25
CA GLN A 134 -12.44 14.31 16.92
C GLN A 134 -11.26 14.43 15.96
N PRO A 135 -11.37 13.88 14.74
CA PRO A 135 -10.30 13.94 13.74
C PRO A 135 -10.11 15.39 13.27
N ALA A 136 -8.86 15.75 12.94
CA ALA A 136 -8.54 17.12 12.50
C ALA A 136 -9.10 17.45 11.11
N SER A 137 -9.48 16.43 10.32
CA SER A 137 -10.18 16.57 9.05
C SER A 137 -11.18 15.43 8.88
N LYS A 138 -12.23 15.66 8.09
CA LYS A 138 -13.25 14.68 7.69
C LYS A 138 -13.25 14.37 6.19
N ASP A 139 -12.20 14.74 5.46
CA ASP A 139 -12.13 14.61 3.99
C ASP A 139 -12.42 13.19 3.46
N PHE A 140 -12.08 12.18 4.27
CA PHE A 140 -12.31 10.76 4.00
C PHE A 140 -13.23 10.06 5.02
N LEU A 141 -13.93 10.83 5.85
CA LEU A 141 -14.81 10.34 6.91
C LEU A 141 -16.27 10.71 6.63
N THR A 142 -16.75 10.30 5.45
CA THR A 142 -18.11 10.59 4.98
C THR A 142 -18.90 9.30 4.77
N ASP A 143 -20.22 9.38 4.82
CA ASP A 143 -21.12 8.25 4.54
C ASP A 143 -20.86 7.64 3.15
N GLU A 144 -20.56 8.48 2.16
CA GLU A 144 -20.28 8.03 0.80
C GLU A 144 -19.04 7.14 0.75
N ILE A 145 -17.95 7.58 1.37
CA ILE A 145 -16.70 6.82 1.41
C ILE A 145 -16.89 5.55 2.23
N LEU A 146 -17.52 5.64 3.41
CA LEU A 146 -17.80 4.48 4.24
C LEU A 146 -18.68 3.45 3.50
N LYS A 147 -19.66 3.89 2.71
CA LYS A 147 -20.46 3.01 1.84
C LYS A 147 -19.62 2.32 0.76
N GLN A 148 -18.66 3.01 0.16
CA GLN A 148 -17.70 2.37 -0.77
C GLN A 148 -16.86 1.31 -0.05
N GLN A 149 -16.40 1.60 1.18
CA GLN A 149 -15.63 0.65 2.00
C GLN A 149 -16.43 -0.62 2.29
N ILE A 150 -17.65 -0.49 2.83
CA ILE A 150 -18.48 -1.66 3.20
C ILE A 150 -19.02 -2.42 1.98
N ALA A 151 -19.13 -1.78 0.81
CA ALA A 151 -19.47 -2.47 -0.43
C ALA A 151 -18.35 -3.42 -0.90
N LYS A 152 -17.09 -3.09 -0.58
CA LYS A 152 -15.94 -3.96 -0.86
C LYS A 152 -15.72 -4.95 0.27
N TRP A 153 -15.61 -4.47 1.50
CA TRP A 153 -15.39 -5.27 2.72
C TRP A 153 -16.54 -5.03 3.71
N PRO A 154 -17.64 -5.81 3.61
CA PRO A 154 -18.74 -5.70 4.55
C PRO A 154 -18.29 -5.92 6.00
N ILE A 155 -18.83 -5.12 6.92
CA ILE A 155 -18.56 -5.26 8.34
C ILE A 155 -19.60 -6.20 8.95
N THR A 156 -19.16 -7.36 9.41
CA THR A 156 -20.06 -8.42 9.89
C THR A 156 -19.51 -9.12 11.14
N ASN A 157 -20.31 -9.99 11.74
CA ASN A 157 -19.90 -10.83 12.87
C ASN A 157 -19.31 -10.04 14.06
N ILE A 158 -19.94 -8.92 14.41
CA ILE A 158 -19.56 -8.08 15.56
C ILE A 158 -19.84 -8.85 16.85
N ARG A 159 -18.79 -9.15 17.62
CA ARG A 159 -18.87 -9.91 18.87
C ARG A 159 -18.07 -9.22 19.97
N ILE A 160 -18.78 -8.73 20.98
CA ILE A 160 -18.15 -8.29 22.23
C ILE A 160 -17.83 -9.55 23.04
N LEU A 161 -16.54 -9.83 23.23
CA LEU A 161 -16.05 -11.02 23.92
C LEU A 161 -15.93 -10.79 25.43
N SER A 162 -15.49 -9.58 25.82
CA SER A 162 -15.51 -9.13 27.20
C SER A 162 -15.52 -7.59 27.28
N ALA A 163 -16.01 -7.07 28.40
CA ALA A 163 -15.96 -5.66 28.73
C ALA A 163 -15.63 -5.52 30.22
N ASN A 164 -14.49 -4.91 30.52
CA ASN A 164 -14.02 -4.67 31.88
C ASN A 164 -14.03 -3.17 32.15
N GLU A 165 -14.82 -2.72 33.13
CA GLU A 165 -14.97 -1.32 33.48
C GLU A 165 -14.35 -1.03 34.85
N THR A 166 -13.45 -0.05 34.91
CA THR A 166 -12.76 0.36 36.14
C THR A 166 -12.66 1.88 36.19
N ALA A 167 -13.28 2.49 37.20
CA ALA A 167 -13.12 3.91 37.54
C ALA A 167 -13.22 4.89 36.33
N GLY A 168 -14.25 4.72 35.48
CA GLY A 168 -14.49 5.58 34.32
C GLY A 168 -13.67 5.25 33.07
N PHE A 169 -12.89 4.18 33.10
CA PHE A 169 -12.19 3.60 31.94
C PHE A 169 -12.70 2.19 31.69
N GLY A 170 -12.65 1.75 30.44
CA GLY A 170 -13.09 0.43 30.03
C GLY A 170 -12.16 -0.19 29.01
N GLN A 171 -12.02 -1.50 29.08
CA GLN A 171 -11.35 -2.33 28.08
C GLN A 171 -12.38 -3.27 27.48
N VAL A 172 -12.58 -3.19 26.18
CA VAL A 172 -13.57 -3.99 25.46
C VAL A 172 -12.85 -4.87 24.46
N HIS A 173 -12.85 -6.18 24.70
CA HIS A 173 -12.32 -7.15 23.77
C HIS A 173 -13.40 -7.46 22.73
N VAL A 174 -13.12 -7.19 21.47
CA VAL A 174 -14.05 -7.32 20.36
C VAL A 174 -13.43 -8.09 19.21
N ALA A 175 -14.23 -8.97 18.61
CA ALA A 175 -13.93 -9.60 17.33
C ALA A 175 -14.96 -9.19 16.28
N VAL A 176 -14.51 -8.81 15.09
CA VAL A 176 -15.35 -8.35 13.98
C VAL A 176 -14.70 -8.71 12.63
N ASN A 177 -15.50 -8.94 11.60
CA ASN A 177 -15.01 -9.19 10.25
C ASN A 177 -15.15 -7.94 9.38
N PHE A 178 -14.11 -7.64 8.61
CA PHE A 178 -14.08 -6.65 7.53
C PHE A 178 -13.82 -7.37 6.21
N GLY A 179 -14.89 -7.71 5.47
CA GLY A 179 -14.78 -8.68 4.38
C GLY A 179 -14.26 -10.01 4.91
N ASP A 180 -13.20 -10.54 4.31
CA ASP A 180 -12.55 -11.79 4.72
C ASP A 180 -11.52 -11.60 5.87
N GLN A 181 -11.26 -10.35 6.28
CA GLN A 181 -10.28 -10.05 7.33
C GLN A 181 -10.95 -10.07 8.71
N THR A 182 -10.42 -10.86 9.65
CA THR A 182 -10.88 -10.83 11.05
C THR A 182 -10.02 -9.85 11.84
N SER A 183 -10.67 -8.90 12.52
CA SER A 183 -10.05 -8.04 13.52
C SER A 183 -10.45 -8.50 14.91
N ASP A 184 -9.47 -8.83 15.75
CA ASP A 184 -9.63 -9.23 17.14
C ASP A 184 -8.76 -8.28 17.98
N GLN A 185 -9.38 -7.36 18.71
CA GLN A 185 -8.69 -6.26 19.39
C GLN A 185 -9.33 -5.91 20.73
N THR A 186 -8.53 -5.38 21.65
CA THR A 186 -9.03 -4.76 22.89
C THR A 186 -9.02 -3.24 22.74
N LEU A 187 -10.21 -2.65 22.70
CA LEU A 187 -10.40 -1.21 22.56
C LEU A 187 -10.51 -0.54 23.92
N MET A 188 -9.84 0.62 24.04
CA MET A 188 -9.94 1.49 25.20
C MET A 188 -11.13 2.43 25.04
N VAL A 189 -12.00 2.45 26.04
CA VAL A 189 -13.12 3.37 26.13
C VAL A 189 -13.06 4.16 27.43
N LYS A 190 -13.67 5.34 27.42
CA LYS A 190 -13.74 6.24 28.57
C LYS A 190 -15.17 6.70 28.78
N LYS A 191 -15.59 6.77 30.03
CA LYS A 191 -16.87 7.36 30.43
C LYS A 191 -16.71 8.87 30.53
N GLY A 192 -17.45 9.60 29.69
CA GLY A 192 -17.64 11.04 29.81
C GLY A 192 -19.03 11.38 30.32
N ASP A 193 -19.36 12.67 30.36
CA ASP A 193 -20.66 13.16 30.79
C ASP A 193 -21.80 12.68 29.88
N ASP A 194 -21.50 12.54 28.58
CA ASP A 194 -22.42 12.01 27.57
C ASP A 194 -22.38 10.49 27.45
N GLY A 195 -21.82 9.75 28.41
CA GLY A 195 -21.72 8.28 28.37
C GLY A 195 -20.37 7.73 27.89
N TRP A 196 -20.33 6.43 27.59
CA TRP A 196 -19.12 5.73 27.19
C TRP A 196 -18.75 6.01 25.72
N LYS A 197 -17.48 6.34 25.47
CA LYS A 197 -16.93 6.64 24.14
C LYS A 197 -15.57 5.96 23.95
N LEU A 198 -15.25 5.58 22.71
CA LEU A 198 -13.91 5.17 22.29
C LEU A 198 -12.97 6.38 22.37
N ALA A 199 -11.68 6.14 22.57
CA ALA A 199 -10.69 7.21 22.53
C ALA A 199 -10.71 7.97 21.18
N ALA A 200 -10.87 7.24 20.07
CA ALA A 200 -11.01 7.81 18.73
C ALA A 200 -12.00 7.01 17.88
N GLY A 201 -12.73 7.70 17.00
CA GLY A 201 -13.64 7.09 16.02
C GLY A 201 -13.04 6.89 14.63
N ALA A 202 -11.81 7.36 14.41
CA ALA A 202 -11.12 7.29 13.13
C ALA A 202 -9.65 6.88 13.31
N VAL A 203 -9.12 6.16 12.32
CA VAL A 203 -7.71 5.79 12.25
C VAL A 203 -6.92 6.94 11.65
N LYS A 204 -5.90 7.42 12.36
CA LYS A 204 -4.96 8.43 11.86
C LYS A 204 -3.82 7.74 11.08
N LEU A 205 -3.76 7.96 9.77
CA LEU A 205 -2.72 7.40 8.90
C LEU A 205 -1.71 8.48 8.50
N ASN A 206 -0.42 8.15 8.56
CA ASN A 206 0.65 9.00 8.02
C ASN A 206 1.05 8.49 6.62
N LEU A 207 0.65 9.21 5.57
CA LEU A 207 0.88 8.80 4.18
C LEU A 207 2.32 9.03 3.70
N ARG A 208 3.08 9.89 4.39
CA ARG A 208 4.52 10.10 4.10
C ARG A 208 5.42 9.24 4.99
N GLY A 209 4.88 8.64 6.06
CA GLY A 209 5.55 7.65 6.91
C GLY A 209 7.02 8.00 7.17
N SER A 210 7.89 7.07 6.78
CA SER A 210 9.37 7.17 6.83
C SER A 210 10.00 7.52 5.48
N MET A 211 9.21 7.93 4.48
CA MET A 211 9.75 8.30 3.17
C MET A 211 10.62 9.55 3.30
N PRO A 212 11.77 9.62 2.62
CA PRO A 212 12.61 10.80 2.68
C PRO A 212 11.87 11.99 2.09
N THR A 213 11.94 13.12 2.78
CA THR A 213 11.55 14.41 2.20
C THR A 213 12.68 15.05 1.41
N THR A 214 13.90 14.50 1.55
CA THR A 214 15.13 15.02 0.98
C THR A 214 16.00 13.85 0.55
N ASP A 215 16.62 13.96 -0.62
CA ASP A 215 17.57 12.99 -1.12
C ASP A 215 18.85 13.06 -0.27
N PRO A 216 19.30 11.95 0.36
CA PRO A 216 20.46 11.95 1.24
C PRO A 216 21.79 12.16 0.48
N VAL A 217 21.82 11.94 -0.83
CA VAL A 217 22.99 12.12 -1.69
C VAL A 217 23.05 13.55 -2.23
N THR A 218 21.93 14.07 -2.72
CA THR A 218 21.91 15.39 -3.39
C THR A 218 21.48 16.54 -2.50
N GLY A 219 20.86 16.26 -1.34
CA GLY A 219 20.32 17.27 -0.44
C GLY A 219 19.08 17.99 -0.97
N LYS A 220 18.54 17.58 -2.12
CA LYS A 220 17.38 18.21 -2.76
C LYS A 220 16.06 17.66 -2.23
N PRO A 221 14.97 18.46 -2.20
CA PRO A 221 13.65 17.96 -1.85
C PRO A 221 13.20 16.84 -2.79
N VAL A 222 12.66 15.76 -2.22
CA VAL A 222 12.02 14.68 -2.99
C VAL A 222 10.53 15.03 -3.12
N PRO A 223 9.96 15.02 -4.35
CA PRO A 223 8.54 15.27 -4.54
C PRO A 223 7.69 14.27 -3.75
N PRO A 224 6.51 14.68 -3.26
CA PRO A 224 5.62 13.74 -2.59
C PRO A 224 5.19 12.63 -3.57
N PRO A 225 4.97 11.40 -3.07
CA PRO A 225 4.50 10.32 -3.92
C PRO A 225 3.10 10.67 -4.49
N PRO A 226 2.79 10.24 -5.73
CA PRO A 226 1.54 10.55 -6.39
C PRO A 226 0.37 9.69 -5.85
N ILE A 227 0.15 9.64 -4.53
CA ILE A 227 -0.90 8.80 -3.93
C ILE A 227 -2.28 9.42 -4.16
N THR A 228 -3.25 8.58 -4.51
CA THR A 228 -4.68 8.88 -4.40
C THR A 228 -5.34 8.00 -3.34
N LEU A 229 -6.35 8.55 -2.68
CA LEU A 229 -7.20 7.84 -1.74
C LEU A 229 -8.67 8.09 -2.12
N PHE A 230 -9.46 7.04 -2.37
CA PHE A 230 -10.84 7.15 -2.86
C PHE A 230 -10.96 8.10 -4.06
N GLY A 231 -10.06 7.94 -5.03
CA GLY A 231 -9.97 8.77 -6.24
C GLY A 231 -9.52 10.22 -6.04
N LYS A 232 -9.24 10.67 -4.80
CA LYS A 232 -8.78 12.04 -4.52
C LYS A 232 -7.26 12.09 -4.36
N PRO A 233 -6.58 13.12 -4.87
CA PRO A 233 -5.15 13.33 -4.61
C PRO A 233 -4.87 13.46 -3.11
N ALA A 234 -3.90 12.70 -2.62
CA ALA A 234 -3.45 12.72 -1.24
C ALA A 234 -1.94 13.04 -1.10
N SER A 235 -1.27 13.38 -2.20
CA SER A 235 0.18 13.65 -2.26
C SER A 235 0.65 14.77 -1.33
N ASN A 236 -0.16 15.81 -1.11
CA ASN A 236 0.18 16.91 -0.19
C ASN A 236 -0.20 16.60 1.27
N MET A 237 -0.89 15.50 1.54
CA MET A 237 -1.38 15.15 2.87
C MET A 237 -0.34 14.28 3.58
N SER A 238 0.32 14.83 4.60
CA SER A 238 1.18 14.04 5.48
C SER A 238 0.38 13.13 6.41
N THR A 239 -0.89 13.46 6.66
CA THR A 239 -1.79 12.69 7.53
C THR A 239 -3.20 12.74 6.99
N VAL A 240 -3.88 11.60 7.02
CA VAL A 240 -5.31 11.46 6.71
C VAL A 240 -6.01 10.67 7.81
N TYR A 241 -7.32 10.84 7.91
CA TYR A 241 -8.16 10.10 8.84
C TYR A 241 -9.15 9.26 8.05
N VAL A 242 -9.24 7.97 8.35
CA VAL A 242 -10.12 7.02 7.66
C VAL A 242 -10.85 6.12 8.67
N PHE A 243 -11.97 5.52 8.24
CA PHE A 243 -12.58 4.45 9.01
C PHE A 243 -11.83 3.12 8.80
N PRO A 244 -11.82 2.23 9.82
CA PRO A 244 -11.34 0.86 9.65
C PRO A 244 -12.07 0.14 8.50
N GLY A 245 -11.31 -0.56 7.65
CA GLY A 245 -11.84 -1.34 6.53
C GLY A 245 -10.98 -1.26 5.28
N TRP A 246 -11.59 -1.57 4.14
CA TRP A 246 -10.97 -1.44 2.82
C TRP A 246 -10.64 0.01 2.51
N LEU A 247 -9.52 0.28 1.85
CA LEU A 247 -9.15 1.61 1.37
C LEU A 247 -8.88 1.56 -0.13
N ASP A 248 -9.42 2.51 -0.88
CA ASP A 248 -9.13 2.70 -2.29
C ASP A 248 -7.83 3.48 -2.47
N LEU A 249 -6.70 2.81 -2.32
CA LEU A 249 -5.39 3.40 -2.59
C LEU A 249 -5.06 3.27 -4.08
N GLY A 250 -4.56 4.36 -4.64
CA GLY A 250 -4.16 4.41 -6.04
C GLY A 250 -3.03 5.40 -6.28
N SER A 251 -2.71 5.61 -7.55
CA SER A 251 -1.68 6.52 -8.02
C SER A 251 -2.27 7.55 -8.97
N ALA A 252 -1.80 8.79 -8.89
CA ALA A 252 -2.00 9.82 -9.89
C ALA A 252 -1.01 9.72 -11.07
N SER A 253 0.05 8.91 -10.93
CA SER A 253 0.94 8.52 -12.03
C SER A 253 0.49 7.19 -12.61
N GLU A 254 0.30 7.12 -13.93
CA GLU A 254 -0.06 5.88 -14.63
C GLU A 254 1.04 4.82 -14.58
N TYR A 255 2.29 5.23 -14.30
CA TYR A 255 3.45 4.34 -14.24
C TYR A 255 3.60 3.59 -12.91
N LEU A 256 2.83 3.99 -11.90
CA LEU A 256 2.95 3.46 -10.54
C LEU A 256 1.62 2.88 -10.07
N THR A 257 1.70 1.78 -9.33
CA THR A 257 0.59 1.23 -8.54
C THR A 257 0.89 1.39 -7.06
N VAL A 258 -0.18 1.53 -6.28
CA VAL A 258 -0.12 1.87 -4.85
C VAL A 258 -1.08 0.95 -4.11
N SER A 259 -0.58 0.23 -3.11
CA SER A 259 -1.40 -0.68 -2.30
C SER A 259 -1.05 -0.57 -0.81
N ALA A 260 -2.01 -0.85 0.07
CA ALA A 260 -1.70 -0.96 1.50
C ALA A 260 -0.92 -2.26 1.76
N ALA A 261 0.19 -2.20 2.49
CA ALA A 261 0.93 -3.42 2.86
C ALA A 261 0.15 -4.30 3.85
N ARG A 262 -0.76 -3.71 4.62
CA ARG A 262 -1.63 -4.37 5.60
C ARG A 262 -3.01 -3.71 5.61
N PRO A 263 -4.08 -4.47 5.88
CA PRO A 263 -5.42 -3.90 6.03
C PRO A 263 -5.43 -2.90 7.20
N VAL A 264 -6.20 -1.83 7.07
CA VAL A 264 -6.40 -0.85 8.16
C VAL A 264 -7.62 -1.30 8.96
N LEU A 265 -7.43 -1.92 10.12
CA LEU A 265 -8.50 -2.47 10.96
C LEU A 265 -8.58 -1.74 12.32
N LEU A 266 -9.13 -2.38 13.34
CA LEU A 266 -9.35 -1.78 14.67
C LEU A 266 -8.05 -1.53 15.45
N ASP A 267 -6.96 -2.20 15.11
CA ASP A 267 -5.63 -1.96 15.70
C ASP A 267 -5.15 -0.52 15.45
N GLY A 268 -5.56 0.07 14.32
CA GLY A 268 -5.31 1.48 14.00
C GLY A 268 -6.03 2.47 14.93
N LEU A 269 -7.06 2.04 15.66
CA LEU A 269 -7.71 2.86 16.70
C LEU A 269 -6.97 2.78 18.03
N VAL A 270 -6.27 1.68 18.29
CA VAL A 270 -5.50 1.46 19.54
C VAL A 270 -4.18 2.23 19.48
N ILE A 271 -3.46 2.15 18.36
CA ILE A 271 -2.17 2.82 18.18
C ILE A 271 -2.38 4.14 17.43
N GLN A 272 -2.78 5.18 18.14
CA GLN A 272 -2.99 6.51 17.56
C GLN A 272 -1.68 7.13 17.08
N GLY A 273 -1.63 7.57 15.82
CA GLY A 273 -0.43 8.16 15.24
C GLY A 273 0.73 7.17 15.08
N ALA A 274 0.43 5.86 15.07
CA ALA A 274 1.39 4.88 14.59
C ALA A 274 1.91 5.34 13.23
N ALA A 275 3.23 5.48 13.10
CA ALA A 275 3.83 5.32 11.79
C ALA A 275 3.49 3.89 11.39
N MET A 276 2.46 3.70 10.57
CA MET A 276 2.18 2.43 9.88
C MET A 276 3.52 1.98 9.35
N PRO A 277 4.23 0.98 9.91
CA PRO A 277 5.69 0.89 9.70
C PRO A 277 6.11 0.50 8.25
N THR A 278 5.15 0.49 7.32
CA THR A 278 5.10 -0.24 6.03
C THR A 278 3.94 0.24 5.12
N GLY A 279 3.24 1.32 5.44
CA GLY A 279 1.80 1.50 5.12
C GLY A 279 1.35 1.57 3.66
N VAL A 280 2.25 1.77 2.71
CA VAL A 280 1.93 1.85 1.28
C VAL A 280 3.09 1.22 0.49
N GLN A 281 2.79 0.27 -0.38
CA GLN A 281 3.73 -0.32 -1.33
C GLN A 281 3.56 0.34 -2.69
N PHE A 282 4.67 0.85 -3.22
CA PHE A 282 4.76 1.29 -4.60
C PHE A 282 5.31 0.15 -5.44
N GLN A 283 4.71 -0.06 -6.60
CA GLN A 283 5.20 -0.98 -7.61
C GLN A 283 5.04 -0.31 -8.98
N LEU A 284 5.79 -0.77 -9.97
CA LEU A 284 5.51 -0.38 -11.36
C LEU A 284 4.15 -0.92 -11.77
N SER A 285 3.40 -0.12 -12.52
CA SER A 285 2.31 -0.65 -13.32
C SER A 285 2.86 -1.38 -14.55
N GLU A 286 2.00 -2.09 -15.26
CA GLU A 286 2.32 -2.66 -16.58
C GLU A 286 2.73 -1.56 -17.55
N ALA A 287 1.95 -0.47 -17.61
CA ALA A 287 2.27 0.72 -18.41
C ALA A 287 3.60 1.37 -17.99
N GLY A 288 3.93 1.39 -16.69
CA GLY A 288 5.19 1.92 -16.19
C GLY A 288 6.40 1.09 -16.59
N SER A 289 6.26 -0.24 -16.57
CA SER A 289 7.31 -1.15 -17.05
C SER A 289 7.56 -0.95 -18.55
N GLU A 290 6.49 -0.92 -19.35
CA GLU A 290 6.59 -0.70 -20.80
C GLU A 290 7.17 0.69 -21.14
N ALA A 291 6.71 1.74 -20.46
CA ALA A 291 7.20 3.10 -20.68
C ALA A 291 8.69 3.24 -20.30
N ALA A 292 9.17 2.55 -19.27
CA ALA A 292 10.59 2.52 -18.91
C ALA A 292 11.45 1.85 -19.99
N GLU A 293 10.99 0.73 -20.56
CA GLU A 293 11.65 0.04 -21.67
C GLU A 293 11.72 0.93 -22.92
N GLN A 294 10.60 1.57 -23.27
CA GLN A 294 10.53 2.51 -24.39
C GLN A 294 11.45 3.73 -24.19
N ALA A 295 11.52 4.28 -22.97
CA ALA A 295 12.42 5.38 -22.63
C ALA A 295 13.90 4.99 -22.83
N VAL A 296 14.29 3.77 -22.45
CA VAL A 296 15.64 3.24 -22.70
C VAL A 296 15.90 3.07 -24.19
N ALA A 297 14.99 2.46 -24.93
CA ALA A 297 15.14 2.28 -26.37
C ALA A 297 15.28 3.62 -27.11
N ALA A 298 14.48 4.62 -26.73
CA ALA A 298 14.55 5.97 -27.26
C ALA A 298 15.88 6.65 -26.91
N ALA A 299 16.35 6.55 -25.66
CA ALA A 299 17.62 7.12 -25.23
C ALA A 299 18.82 6.47 -25.95
N VAL A 300 18.81 5.14 -26.10
CA VAL A 300 19.82 4.39 -26.87
C VAL A 300 19.83 4.84 -28.34
N THR A 301 18.66 4.98 -28.95
CA THR A 301 18.51 5.46 -30.33
C THR A 301 19.03 6.88 -30.49
N ALA A 302 18.73 7.78 -29.55
CA ALA A 302 19.23 9.15 -29.55
C ALA A 302 20.77 9.17 -29.43
N CYS A 303 21.35 8.33 -28.57
CA CYS A 303 22.80 8.23 -28.43
C CYS A 303 23.49 7.70 -29.70
N ALA A 304 22.85 6.78 -30.41
CA ALA A 304 23.34 6.25 -31.68
C ALA A 304 23.47 7.31 -32.79
N GLN A 305 22.71 8.41 -32.70
CA GLN A 305 22.77 9.51 -33.66
C GLN A 305 23.98 10.43 -33.45
N SER A 306 24.69 10.32 -32.33
CA SER A 306 25.86 11.15 -32.08
C SER A 306 27.07 10.71 -32.92
N THR A 307 27.87 11.68 -33.34
CA THR A 307 29.15 11.43 -34.01
C THR A 307 30.36 11.60 -33.09
N ALA A 308 30.14 11.94 -31.82
CA ALA A 308 31.22 12.03 -30.84
C ALA A 308 31.66 10.64 -30.37
N LEU A 309 32.95 10.47 -30.10
CA LEU A 309 33.48 9.27 -29.45
C LEU A 309 33.04 9.16 -27.99
N SER A 310 32.64 10.27 -27.38
CA SER A 310 32.12 10.36 -26.02
C SER A 310 30.95 11.34 -25.96
N PRO A 311 29.76 10.96 -26.45
CA PRO A 311 28.62 11.87 -26.51
C PRO A 311 28.18 12.29 -25.09
N PRO A 312 28.01 13.60 -24.83
CA PRO A 312 27.51 14.08 -23.55
C PRO A 312 26.14 13.45 -23.22
N GLY A 313 25.98 12.98 -21.98
CA GLY A 313 24.73 12.37 -21.53
C GLY A 313 24.42 11.00 -22.13
N CYS A 314 25.37 10.33 -22.79
CA CYS A 314 25.21 8.98 -23.33
C CYS A 314 26.17 7.98 -22.69
N PRO A 315 25.82 6.68 -22.62
CA PRO A 315 26.68 5.67 -22.02
C PRO A 315 27.95 5.42 -22.86
N ASN A 316 27.88 5.67 -24.17
CA ASN A 316 28.98 5.52 -25.13
C ASN A 316 30.20 6.37 -24.75
N HIS A 317 31.36 5.75 -24.67
CA HIS A 317 32.62 6.44 -24.38
C HIS A 317 33.81 5.63 -24.84
N MET A 318 34.52 6.18 -25.82
CA MET A 318 35.71 5.60 -26.41
C MET A 318 36.80 6.67 -26.53
N PRO A 319 37.40 7.09 -25.40
CA PRO A 319 38.52 8.03 -25.44
C PRO A 319 39.74 7.31 -26.02
N ASN A 320 39.90 7.37 -27.34
CA ASN A 320 41.00 6.78 -28.05
C ASN A 320 41.72 7.85 -28.88
N PRO A 321 42.99 8.19 -28.56
CA PRO A 321 43.73 9.23 -29.27
C PRO A 321 44.07 8.86 -30.73
N THR A 322 43.89 7.59 -31.12
CA THR A 322 44.07 7.16 -32.51
C THR A 322 42.82 7.34 -33.34
N LEU A 323 41.67 7.69 -32.75
CA LEU A 323 40.42 7.93 -33.45
C LEU A 323 40.12 9.43 -33.53
N VAL A 324 39.54 9.86 -34.64
CA VAL A 324 39.14 11.26 -34.87
C VAL A 324 37.75 11.48 -34.30
N ASP A 325 37.65 12.37 -33.31
CA ASP A 325 36.36 12.75 -32.73
C ASP A 325 35.45 13.43 -33.77
N GLY A 326 34.13 13.28 -33.61
CA GLY A 326 33.14 13.77 -34.58
C GLY A 326 32.96 12.89 -35.82
N THR A 327 33.70 11.79 -35.95
CA THR A 327 33.57 10.81 -37.04
C THR A 327 32.92 9.48 -36.62
N ALA A 328 32.52 9.37 -35.36
CA ALA A 328 31.94 8.14 -34.85
C ALA A 328 30.59 7.86 -35.51
N ARG A 329 30.31 6.57 -35.73
CA ARG A 329 28.99 6.04 -36.03
C ARG A 329 28.74 4.89 -35.09
N TRP A 330 27.79 5.09 -34.20
CA TRP A 330 27.39 4.13 -33.19
C TRP A 330 26.17 3.35 -33.67
N GLU A 331 26.29 2.03 -33.69
CA GLU A 331 25.18 1.15 -33.98
C GLU A 331 24.88 0.34 -32.70
N PRO A 332 23.70 0.53 -32.08
CA PRO A 332 23.32 -0.19 -30.88
C PRO A 332 23.10 -1.68 -31.18
N PRO A 333 23.10 -2.56 -30.15
CA PRO A 333 22.66 -3.94 -30.34
C PRO A 333 21.22 -3.98 -30.88
N ALA A 334 20.91 -5.00 -31.67
CA ALA A 334 19.56 -5.20 -32.21
C ALA A 334 18.54 -5.57 -31.12
N ASP A 335 19.02 -6.08 -29.99
CA ASP A 335 18.21 -6.53 -28.87
C ASP A 335 18.69 -5.86 -27.58
N LEU A 336 17.74 -5.42 -26.75
CA LEU A 336 17.95 -4.82 -25.44
C LEU A 336 17.33 -5.67 -24.31
N GLY A 337 16.86 -6.89 -24.62
CA GLY A 337 16.19 -7.78 -23.66
C GLY A 337 17.06 -8.23 -22.47
N ASP A 338 18.39 -8.11 -22.57
CA ASP A 338 19.31 -8.39 -21.47
C ASP A 338 19.38 -7.26 -20.42
N ILE A 339 18.74 -6.10 -20.67
CA ILE A 339 18.69 -5.00 -19.71
C ILE A 339 17.87 -5.40 -18.49
N GLN A 340 18.51 -5.33 -17.32
CA GLN A 340 17.84 -5.51 -16.04
C GLN A 340 17.23 -4.20 -15.59
N TYR A 341 15.93 -4.21 -15.30
CA TYR A 341 15.18 -3.08 -14.75
C TYR A 341 14.86 -3.35 -13.29
N THR A 342 15.42 -2.57 -12.37
CA THR A 342 15.20 -2.71 -10.93
C THR A 342 14.49 -1.48 -10.38
N PHE A 343 13.22 -1.63 -10.02
CA PHE A 343 12.45 -0.57 -9.36
C PHE A 343 12.80 -0.44 -7.88
N THR A 344 13.04 0.79 -7.44
CA THR A 344 13.29 1.13 -6.04
C THR A 344 12.16 2.01 -5.51
N ALA A 345 11.27 1.44 -4.71
CA ALA A 345 10.08 2.13 -4.18
C ALA A 345 10.40 3.37 -3.34
N PHE A 346 11.58 3.40 -2.71
CA PHE A 346 12.02 4.48 -1.82
C PHE A 346 12.25 5.82 -2.54
N ASP A 347 12.85 5.78 -3.74
CA ASP A 347 13.14 6.95 -4.57
C ASP A 347 12.26 7.00 -5.83
N MET A 348 11.34 6.04 -5.99
CA MET A 348 10.45 5.87 -7.14
C MET A 348 11.21 5.80 -8.47
N THR A 349 12.44 5.27 -8.46
CA THR A 349 13.25 5.18 -9.68
C THR A 349 13.43 3.76 -10.16
N VAL A 350 13.55 3.61 -11.48
CA VAL A 350 14.02 2.38 -12.12
C VAL A 350 15.49 2.54 -12.44
N ARG A 351 16.31 1.61 -11.93
CA ARG A 351 17.73 1.48 -12.30
C ARG A 351 17.86 0.45 -13.42
N THR A 352 18.61 0.81 -14.45
CA THR A 352 18.92 -0.07 -15.58
C THR A 352 20.35 -0.56 -15.45
N THR A 353 20.60 -1.83 -15.74
CA THR A 353 21.95 -2.39 -15.79
C THR A 353 22.06 -3.41 -16.91
N ALA A 354 23.03 -3.20 -17.81
CA ALA A 354 23.50 -4.20 -18.76
C ALA A 354 24.89 -3.86 -19.29
N MET A 355 25.55 -4.87 -19.84
CA MET A 355 26.73 -4.71 -20.70
C MET A 355 26.32 -5.08 -22.12
N THR A 356 26.29 -4.10 -23.01
CA THR A 356 25.84 -4.29 -24.39
C THR A 356 26.98 -4.12 -25.38
N GLN A 357 27.01 -4.95 -26.42
CA GLN A 357 28.02 -4.84 -27.47
C GLN A 357 27.51 -3.93 -28.58
N TRP A 358 28.14 -2.77 -28.72
CA TRP A 358 27.84 -1.82 -29.79
C TRP A 358 28.80 -2.04 -30.95
N THR A 359 28.40 -1.64 -32.15
CA THR A 359 29.36 -1.49 -33.25
C THR A 359 29.74 -0.01 -33.35
N LEU A 360 31.04 0.25 -33.34
CA LEU A 360 31.61 1.58 -33.53
C LEU A 360 32.37 1.58 -34.85
N THR A 361 32.01 2.49 -35.75
CA THR A 361 32.80 2.83 -36.92
C THR A 361 33.32 4.25 -36.76
N ALA A 362 34.61 4.50 -37.01
CA ALA A 362 35.21 5.83 -36.92
C ALA A 362 36.40 5.95 -37.88
N THR A 363 36.87 7.17 -38.11
CA THR A 363 38.11 7.42 -38.84
C THR A 363 39.28 7.48 -37.87
N ASP A 364 40.39 6.81 -38.19
CA ASP A 364 41.62 6.91 -37.42
C ASP A 364 42.47 8.13 -37.82
N THR A 365 43.52 8.43 -37.06
CA THR A 365 44.42 9.56 -37.34
C THR A 365 45.24 9.41 -38.62
N SER A 366 45.26 8.22 -39.25
CA SER A 366 45.85 7.98 -40.56
C SER A 366 44.87 8.20 -41.72
N GLY A 367 43.59 8.50 -41.41
CA GLY A 367 42.53 8.71 -42.38
C GLY A 367 41.81 7.43 -42.82
N GLN A 368 42.08 6.30 -42.19
CA GLN A 368 41.41 5.03 -42.50
C GLN A 368 40.14 4.86 -41.67
N THR A 369 39.11 4.26 -42.28
CA THR A 369 37.91 3.85 -41.54
C THR A 369 38.21 2.54 -40.79
N VAL A 370 38.01 2.56 -39.48
CA VAL A 370 38.17 1.41 -38.61
C VAL A 370 36.83 1.07 -37.94
N GLN A 371 36.63 -0.22 -37.68
CA GLN A 371 35.43 -0.73 -37.04
C GLN A 371 35.81 -1.60 -35.84
N GLY A 372 35.08 -1.42 -34.74
CA GLY A 372 35.23 -2.20 -33.52
C GLY A 372 33.89 -2.53 -32.89
N LYS A 373 33.92 -3.45 -31.91
CA LYS A 373 32.73 -3.89 -31.18
C LYS A 373 32.88 -3.63 -29.68
N PRO A 374 32.90 -2.36 -29.24
CA PRO A 374 33.10 -2.06 -27.83
C PRO A 374 31.92 -2.52 -26.97
N MET A 375 32.23 -2.94 -25.75
CA MET A 375 31.22 -3.15 -24.71
C MET A 375 30.88 -1.80 -24.06
N VAL A 376 29.59 -1.46 -24.04
CA VAL A 376 29.05 -0.24 -23.45
C VAL A 376 28.15 -0.62 -22.28
N ALA A 377 28.44 -0.08 -21.11
CA ALA A 377 27.63 -0.27 -19.91
C ALA A 377 26.39 0.62 -19.97
N LEU A 378 25.21 0.02 -20.07
CA LEU A 378 23.93 0.71 -19.99
C LEU A 378 23.50 0.75 -18.52
N MET A 379 24.15 1.62 -17.76
CA MET A 379 23.82 1.88 -16.36
C MET A 379 23.11 3.23 -16.26
N GLY A 380 21.82 3.23 -15.99
CA GLY A 380 21.02 4.45 -15.96
C GLY A 380 19.94 4.46 -14.90
N GLN A 381 19.28 5.60 -14.78
CA GLN A 381 18.19 5.85 -13.84
C GLN A 381 17.04 6.55 -14.55
N ILE A 382 15.82 6.11 -14.25
CA ILE A 382 14.57 6.70 -14.73
C ILE A 382 13.75 7.10 -13.50
N ASP A 383 13.34 8.36 -13.42
CA ASP A 383 12.44 8.84 -12.38
C ASP A 383 10.99 8.58 -12.82
N MET A 384 10.32 7.60 -12.18
CA MET A 384 8.97 7.17 -12.56
C MET A 384 7.88 8.14 -12.10
N ALA A 385 8.25 9.19 -11.36
CA ALA A 385 7.35 10.27 -10.99
C ALA A 385 7.36 11.43 -12.01
N GLN A 386 8.22 11.37 -13.03
CA GLN A 386 8.27 12.36 -14.12
C GLN A 386 7.38 11.97 -15.30
N ASP A 387 6.90 12.97 -16.01
CA ASP A 387 6.24 12.83 -17.30
C ASP A 387 6.68 13.97 -18.22
N PRO A 388 7.33 13.69 -19.37
CA PRO A 388 7.70 12.37 -19.90
C PRO A 388 8.84 11.70 -19.13
N LEU A 389 8.93 10.37 -19.21
CA LEU A 389 10.06 9.61 -18.67
C LEU A 389 11.34 9.90 -19.46
N THR A 390 12.44 10.10 -18.73
CA THR A 390 13.78 10.29 -19.32
C THR A 390 14.81 9.41 -18.63
N VAL A 391 15.83 8.98 -19.39
CA VAL A 391 16.93 8.16 -18.86
C VAL A 391 18.12 9.05 -18.56
N LYS A 392 18.60 9.00 -17.33
CA LYS A 392 19.88 9.58 -16.93
C LYS A 392 20.93 8.48 -16.82
N TRP A 393 21.90 8.46 -17.72
CA TRP A 393 23.01 7.51 -17.69
C TRP A 393 24.03 7.89 -16.59
N TYR A 394 24.52 6.90 -15.84
CA TYR A 394 25.51 7.12 -14.79
C TYR A 394 26.91 7.38 -15.37
N GLY A 395 27.69 8.23 -14.67
CA GLY A 395 29.06 8.57 -15.06
C GLY A 395 29.19 9.53 -16.24
N ARG A 396 28.15 10.32 -16.54
CA ARG A 396 28.03 11.16 -17.73
C ARG A 396 27.42 12.52 -17.47
#